data_AF-A0AAU7GL77-F1
#
_entry.id   AF-A0AAU7GL77-F1
#
_cell.length_a   1.000
_cell.length_b   1.000
_cell.length_c   1.000
_cell.angle_alpha   90.00
_cell.angle_beta   90.00
_cell.angle_gamma   90.00
#
_symmetry.space_group_name_H-M   'P 1'
#
loop_
_entity.id
_entity.type
_entity.pdbx_description
1 polymer ?
#
loop_
_entity_poly.entity_id
_entity_poly.type
_entity_poly.pdbx_seq_one_letter_code
_entity_poly.pdbx_strand_id
1 'polypeptide(L)'
;MSANDLALRFSSAPAEALIGVLPVLEVKEALREEVESDVMDEIWTEHNFEMEAMGEQVDETARLARKFECAAEALGTAIKLALTLPHNEAMQVLNDALNDNPGYGREPAKDA
;
A
#
# COMPACT_ATOMS: atom_id res chain seq x y z
N MET A 1 -35.16 -8.34 -44.52
CA MET A 1 -35.16 -9.52 -43.62
C MET A 1 -33.90 -10.31 -43.91
N SER A 2 -33.13 -10.71 -42.89
CA SER A 2 -31.90 -11.48 -43.10
C SER A 2 -32.22 -12.96 -43.35
N ALA A 3 -31.28 -13.71 -43.94
CA ALA A 3 -31.43 -15.14 -44.19
C ALA A 3 -31.65 -15.93 -42.89
N ASN A 4 -31.05 -15.48 -41.78
CA ASN A 4 -31.21 -16.09 -40.47
C ASN A 4 -32.63 -15.87 -39.91
N ASP A 5 -33.23 -14.70 -40.16
CA ASP A 5 -34.61 -14.42 -39.74
C ASP A 5 -35.64 -15.30 -40.46
N LEU A 6 -35.36 -15.66 -41.72
CA LEU A 6 -36.20 -16.57 -42.50
C LEU A 6 -36.01 -18.01 -42.05
N ALA A 7 -34.78 -18.43 -41.76
CA ALA A 7 -34.47 -19.77 -41.26
C ALA A 7 -35.14 -20.04 -39.90
N LEU A 8 -35.13 -19.08 -38.97
CA LEU A 8 -35.80 -19.25 -37.68
C LEU A 8 -37.33 -19.28 -37.77
N ARG A 9 -37.92 -18.52 -38.70
CA ARG A 9 -39.39 -18.40 -38.80
C ARG A 9 -40.07 -19.48 -39.63
N PHE A 10 -39.36 -20.05 -40.61
CA PHE A 10 -39.96 -20.98 -41.59
C PHE A 10 -39.31 -22.37 -41.60
N SER A 11 -38.30 -22.62 -40.76
CA SER A 11 -37.72 -23.96 -40.63
C SER A 11 -38.63 -24.90 -39.84
N SER A 12 -38.74 -26.13 -40.32
CA SER A 12 -39.37 -27.26 -39.62
C SER A 12 -38.36 -28.10 -38.83
N ALA A 13 -37.09 -27.67 -38.74
CA ALA A 13 -36.06 -28.36 -37.99
C ALA A 13 -36.31 -28.25 -36.47
N PRO A 14 -35.95 -29.28 -35.68
CA PRO A 14 -36.05 -29.24 -34.23
C PRO A 14 -35.17 -28.11 -33.65
N ALA A 15 -35.56 -27.55 -32.51
CA ALA A 15 -34.98 -26.32 -31.96
C ALA A 15 -33.46 -26.40 -31.74
N GLU A 16 -32.96 -27.59 -31.43
CA GLU A 16 -31.54 -27.89 -31.25
C GLU A 16 -30.73 -27.70 -32.54
N ALA A 17 -31.36 -27.91 -33.71
CA ALA A 17 -30.76 -27.70 -35.02
C ALA A 17 -30.87 -26.24 -35.50
N LEU A 18 -31.53 -25.37 -34.74
CA LEU A 18 -31.64 -23.93 -34.98
C LEU A 18 -30.67 -23.11 -34.11
N ILE A 19 -29.92 -23.76 -33.22
CA ILE A 19 -28.88 -23.12 -32.42
C ILE A 19 -27.68 -22.87 -33.32
N GLY A 20 -27.33 -21.59 -33.53
CA GLY A 20 -26.12 -21.21 -34.23
C GLY A 20 -24.89 -21.69 -33.47
N VAL A 21 -24.05 -22.50 -34.11
CA VAL A 21 -22.73 -22.86 -33.58
C VAL A 21 -21.79 -21.70 -33.88
N LEU A 22 -21.40 -20.95 -32.84
CA LEU A 22 -20.41 -19.89 -32.98
C LEU A 22 -18.98 -20.49 -32.84
N PRO A 23 -18.05 -20.20 -33.75
CA PRO A 23 -16.66 -20.59 -33.59
C PRO A 23 -16.06 -20.02 -32.29
N VAL A 24 -15.26 -20.82 -31.60
CA VAL A 24 -14.61 -20.41 -30.34
C VAL A 24 -13.78 -19.13 -30.50
N LEU A 25 -13.19 -18.90 -31.69
CA LEU A 25 -12.44 -17.69 -31.98
C LEU A 25 -13.33 -16.43 -31.94
N GLU A 26 -14.52 -16.49 -32.52
CA GLU A 26 -15.47 -15.36 -32.51
C GLU A 26 -15.95 -15.06 -31.08
N VAL A 27 -16.19 -16.10 -30.27
CA VAL A 27 -16.53 -15.93 -28.84
C VAL A 27 -15.39 -15.29 -28.07
N LYS A 28 -14.15 -15.72 -28.31
CA LYS A 28 -12.96 -15.16 -27.65
C LYS A 28 -12.71 -13.71 -28.03
N GLU A 29 -12.94 -13.36 -29.29
CA GLU A 29 -12.80 -11.98 -29.75
C GLU A 29 -13.89 -11.09 -29.16
N ALA A 30 -15.13 -11.57 -29.12
CA ALA A 30 -16.24 -10.84 -28.50
C ALA A 30 -16.06 -10.57 -27.01
N LEU A 31 -15.41 -11.48 -26.28
CA LEU A 31 -15.14 -11.34 -24.84
C LEU A 31 -13.78 -10.74 -24.50
N ARG A 32 -12.92 -10.50 -25.51
CA ARG A 32 -11.52 -10.12 -25.28
C ARG A 32 -11.41 -8.84 -24.45
N GLU A 33 -12.12 -7.80 -24.86
CA GLU A 33 -12.05 -6.48 -24.23
C GLU A 33 -12.57 -6.51 -22.79
N GLU A 34 -13.66 -7.23 -22.54
CA GLU A 34 -14.24 -7.40 -21.20
C GLU A 34 -13.26 -8.11 -20.27
N VAL A 35 -12.72 -9.27 -20.70
CA VAL A 35 -11.76 -10.03 -19.91
C VAL A 35 -10.45 -9.25 -19.71
N GLU A 36 -9.98 -8.53 -20.72
CA GLU A 36 -8.78 -7.69 -20.59
C GLU A 36 -9.00 -6.56 -19.59
N SER A 37 -10.16 -5.91 -19.61
CA SER A 37 -10.53 -4.89 -18.61
C SER A 37 -10.57 -5.46 -17.21
N ASP A 38 -11.27 -6.58 -17.01
CA ASP A 38 -11.41 -7.22 -15.69
C ASP A 38 -10.05 -7.60 -15.09
N VAL A 39 -9.18 -8.19 -15.91
CA VAL A 39 -7.83 -8.57 -15.49
C VAL A 39 -7.00 -7.33 -15.15
N MET A 40 -7.09 -6.27 -15.97
CA MET A 40 -6.35 -5.03 -15.71
C MET A 40 -6.85 -4.33 -14.44
N ASP A 41 -8.15 -4.32 -14.20
CA ASP A 41 -8.76 -3.71 -13.01
C ASP A 41 -8.37 -4.48 -11.75
N GLU A 42 -8.35 -5.81 -11.78
CA GLU A 42 -7.90 -6.65 -10.66
C GLU A 42 -6.43 -6.41 -10.33
N ILE A 43 -5.56 -6.47 -11.35
CA ILE A 43 -4.11 -6.22 -11.18
C ILE A 43 -3.87 -4.80 -10.66
N TRP A 44 -4.55 -3.80 -11.21
CA TRP A 44 -4.43 -2.41 -10.77
C TRP A 44 -4.87 -2.24 -9.32
N THR A 45 -5.96 -2.91 -8.94
CA THR A 45 -6.49 -2.87 -7.58
C THR A 45 -5.52 -3.51 -6.58
N GLU A 46 -5.01 -4.71 -6.88
CA GLU A 46 -4.02 -5.38 -6.04
C GLU A 46 -2.74 -4.54 -5.90
N HIS A 47 -2.24 -3.99 -7.01
CA HIS A 47 -1.07 -3.11 -7.00
C HIS A 47 -1.28 -1.87 -6.12
N ASN A 48 -2.46 -1.24 -6.19
CA ASN A 48 -2.76 -0.09 -5.33
C ASN A 48 -2.79 -0.46 -3.85
N PHE A 49 -3.32 -1.63 -3.49
CA PHE A 49 -3.29 -2.11 -2.11
C PHE A 49 -1.86 -2.34 -1.61
N GLU A 50 -0.99 -2.94 -2.43
CA GLU A 50 0.42 -3.10 -2.08
C GLU A 50 1.13 -1.76 -1.89
N MET A 51 0.85 -0.80 -2.78
CA MET A 51 1.40 0.56 -2.71
C MET A 51 0.93 1.30 -1.46
N GLU A 52 -0.34 1.16 -1.07
CA GLU A 52 -0.90 1.76 0.14
C GLU A 52 -0.25 1.15 1.39
N ALA A 53 -0.13 -0.18 1.45
CA ALA A 53 0.53 -0.87 2.57
C ALA A 53 2.02 -0.47 2.71
N MET A 54 2.73 -0.36 1.58
CA MET A 54 4.10 0.14 1.57
C MET A 54 4.16 1.61 2.01
N GLY A 55 3.22 2.44 1.58
CA GLY A 55 3.10 3.84 1.99
C GLY A 55 2.96 3.98 3.51
N GLU A 56 2.10 3.18 4.13
CA GLU A 56 1.91 3.18 5.59
C GLU A 56 3.20 2.78 6.35
N GLN A 57 3.95 1.80 5.83
CA GLN A 57 5.25 1.44 6.41
C GLN A 57 6.28 2.58 6.30
N VAL A 58 6.32 3.27 5.17
CA VAL A 58 7.19 4.43 4.96
C VAL A 58 6.80 5.56 5.91
N ASP A 59 5.51 5.82 6.10
CA ASP A 59 5.02 6.85 7.01
C ASP A 59 5.34 6.52 8.48
N GLU A 60 5.18 5.26 8.91
CA GLU A 60 5.52 4.88 10.29
C GLU A 60 7.04 4.93 10.53
N THR A 61 7.86 4.53 9.55
CA THR A 61 9.31 4.67 9.65
C THR A 61 9.74 6.14 9.66
N ALA A 62 9.12 7.00 8.85
CA ALA A 62 9.34 8.45 8.88
C ALA A 62 8.91 9.06 10.23
N ARG A 63 7.79 8.63 10.79
CA ARG A 63 7.32 9.06 12.11
C ARG A 63 8.30 8.66 13.21
N LEU A 64 8.85 7.44 13.13
CA LEU A 64 9.87 6.97 14.06
C LEU A 64 11.17 7.76 13.92
N ALA A 65 11.65 8.00 12.69
CA ALA A 65 12.83 8.83 12.43
C ALA A 65 12.67 10.24 13.03
N ARG A 66 11.51 10.87 12.81
CA ARG A 66 11.20 12.20 13.35
C ARG A 66 11.21 12.23 14.89
N LYS A 67 10.77 11.16 15.56
CA LYS A 67 10.88 11.05 17.03
C LYS A 67 12.35 11.06 17.47
N PHE A 68 13.21 10.33 16.77
CA PHE A 68 14.66 10.34 17.06
C PHE A 68 15.29 11.70 16.80
N GLU A 69 14.93 12.39 15.72
CA GLU A 69 15.37 13.75 15.44
C GLU A 69 14.98 14.72 16.55
N CYS A 70 13.70 14.71 16.98
CA CYS A 70 13.24 15.55 18.08
C CYS A 70 13.97 15.26 19.39
N ALA A 71 14.22 13.98 19.70
CA ALA A 71 15.00 13.59 20.89
C ALA A 71 16.46 14.09 20.80
N ALA A 72 17.07 13.99 19.61
CA ALA A 72 18.42 14.48 19.37
C ALA A 72 18.52 16.00 19.56
N GLU A 73 17.55 16.75 19.04
CA GLU A 73 17.46 18.21 19.19
C GLU A 73 17.24 18.62 20.65
N ALA A 74 16.33 17.94 21.36
CA ALA A 74 16.06 18.17 22.78
C ALA A 74 17.32 17.95 23.63
N LEU A 75 18.05 16.86 23.39
CA LEU A 75 19.32 16.61 24.08
C LEU A 75 20.41 17.60 23.68
N GLY A 76 20.53 17.93 22.39
CA GLY A 76 21.50 18.91 21.91
C GLY A 76 21.29 20.29 22.53
N THR A 77 20.03 20.71 22.70
CA THR A 77 19.67 21.96 23.39
C THR A 77 19.90 21.89 24.89
N ALA A 78 19.55 20.78 25.55
CA ALA A 78 19.85 20.55 26.96
C ALA A 78 21.36 20.61 27.25
N ILE A 79 22.20 20.01 26.39
CA ILE A 79 23.66 20.08 26.50
C ILE A 79 24.15 21.52 26.37
N LYS A 80 23.65 22.27 25.38
CA LYS A 80 24.01 23.70 25.22
C LYS A 80 23.64 24.52 26.46
N LEU A 81 22.50 24.26 27.07
CA LEU A 81 22.07 24.93 28.31
C LEU A 81 22.94 24.51 29.49
N ALA A 82 23.20 23.22 29.67
CA ALA A 82 24.00 22.67 30.75
C ALA A 82 25.42 23.24 30.79
N LEU A 83 26.03 23.53 29.63
CA LEU A 83 27.35 24.17 29.54
C LEU A 83 27.39 25.60 30.11
N THR A 84 26.23 26.24 30.28
CA THR A 84 26.12 27.60 30.83
C THR A 84 25.78 27.64 32.32
N LEU A 85 25.49 26.48 32.94
CA LEU A 85 24.97 26.37 34.30
C LEU A 85 26.02 25.76 35.26
N PRO A 86 25.88 25.98 36.59
CA PRO A 86 26.64 25.26 37.60
C PRO A 86 26.38 23.75 37.53
N HIS A 87 27.36 22.95 37.93
CA HIS A 87 27.35 21.49 37.78
C HIS A 87 26.04 20.81 38.25
N ASN A 88 25.53 21.15 39.43
CA ASN A 88 24.32 20.50 39.95
C ASN A 88 23.06 20.80 39.13
N GLU A 89 22.91 22.04 38.66
CA GLU A 89 21.79 22.45 37.80
C GLU A 89 21.93 21.87 36.38
N ALA A 90 23.15 21.87 35.84
CA ALA A 90 23.47 21.24 34.57
C ALA A 90 23.13 19.74 34.57
N MET A 91 23.48 19.02 35.65
CA MET A 91 23.16 17.60 35.80
C MET A 91 21.65 17.36 35.88
N GLN A 92 20.89 18.25 36.52
CA GLN A 92 19.43 18.14 36.57
C GLN A 92 18.82 18.29 35.17
N VAL A 93 19.20 19.34 34.42
CA VAL A 93 18.72 19.59 33.05
C VAL A 93 18.99 18.40 32.11
N LEU A 94 20.18 17.79 32.21
CA LEU A 94 20.52 16.62 31.39
C LEU A 94 19.72 15.37 31.76
N ASN A 95 19.49 15.14 33.06
CA ASN A 95 18.67 14.01 33.52
C ASN A 95 17.21 14.17 33.13
N ASP A 96 16.67 15.39 33.20
CA ASP A 96 15.30 15.69 32.77
C ASP A 96 15.14 15.39 31.27
N ALA A 97 16.07 15.86 30.43
CA ALA A 97 16.05 15.58 28.99
C ALA A 97 16.18 14.08 28.64
N LEU A 98 16.93 13.31 29.43
CA LEU A 98 17.02 11.85 29.29
C LEU A 98 15.74 11.12 29.74
N ASN A 99 15.10 11.59 30.81
CA ASN A 99 13.85 11.02 31.31
C ASN A 99 12.68 11.29 30.36
N ASP A 100 12.67 12.47 29.72
CA ASP A 100 11.68 12.84 28.71
C ASP A 100 11.85 12.04 27.40
N ASN A 101 13.03 11.48 27.15
CA ASN A 101 13.37 10.70 25.95
C ASN A 101 13.92 9.30 26.31
N PRO A 102 13.10 8.42 26.92
CA PRO A 102 13.58 7.15 27.43
C PRO A 102 14.06 6.23 26.30
N GLY A 103 15.25 5.65 26.48
CA GLY A 103 15.85 4.71 25.53
C GLY A 103 16.67 5.35 24.42
N TYR A 104 16.65 6.68 24.26
CA TYR A 104 17.52 7.37 23.31
C TYR A 104 19.00 7.18 23.68
N GLY A 105 19.84 6.80 22.72
CA GLY A 105 21.28 6.59 22.91
C GLY A 105 21.66 5.31 23.67
N ARG A 106 20.71 4.42 23.99
CA ARG A 106 21.04 3.08 24.49
C ARG A 106 21.51 2.19 23.36
N GLU A 107 22.65 1.52 23.55
CA GLU A 107 23.04 0.43 22.65
C GLU A 107 21.98 -0.68 22.69
N PRO A 108 21.65 -1.29 21.54
CA PRO A 108 20.78 -2.46 21.52
C PRO A 108 21.41 -3.56 22.39
N ALA A 109 20.58 -4.26 23.18
CA ALA A 109 21.05 -5.35 24.02
C ALA A 109 21.73 -6.41 23.12
N LYS A 110 22.91 -6.88 23.53
CA LYS A 110 23.74 -7.83 22.75
C LYS A 110 23.13 -9.22 22.55
N ASP A 111 21.90 -9.45 22.99
CA ASP A 111 21.23 -10.74 22.93
C ASP A 111 19.95 -10.62 22.10
N ALA A 112 20.11 -10.68 20.77
CA ALA A 112 19.04 -10.90 19.78
C ALA A 112 19.59 -11.70 18.59
#